data_AF-A0A849T1Q0-F1
#
_entry.id   AF-A0A849T1Q0-F1
#
_cell.length_a   1.000
_cell.length_b   1.000
_cell.length_c   1.000
_cell.angle_alpha   90.00
_cell.angle_beta   90.00
_cell.angle_gamma   90.00
#
_symmetry.space_group_name_H-M   'P 1'
#
loop_
_entity.id
_entity.type
_entity.pdbx_description
1 polymer ?
#
loop_
_entity_poly.entity_id
_entity_poly.type
_entity_poly.pdbx_seq_one_letter_code
_entity_poly.pdbx_strand_id
1 'polypeptide(L)'
;MNIKTFISTTLFFTTIMFISIFNVAHSSEKVIATVFNDGSNTSYKLIIADEDGRGIINAYKDVYESGKKVRRDLLNPDVITQSGMVLEQRGTHIIMKLVGNNFDLELGGMMVIDTLYNGVSGERRKYEVQLAQDKDGWKLFKNGNAIKEIVIQTNKIRFIGAVGIKNLVMR
;
A
#
# COMPACT_ATOMS: atom_id res chain seq x y z
N MET A 1 -22.22 50.25 33.70
CA MET A 1 -21.52 49.20 32.92
C MET A 1 -21.77 49.50 31.43
N ASN A 2 -20.71 49.70 30.64
CA ASN A 2 -20.81 50.36 29.33
C ASN A 2 -21.16 49.32 28.24
N ILE A 3 -22.30 49.50 27.55
CA ILE A 3 -22.85 48.55 26.56
C ILE A 3 -21.86 48.27 25.41
N LYS A 4 -21.02 49.26 25.08
CA LYS A 4 -19.95 49.11 24.07
C LYS A 4 -18.89 48.07 24.45
N THR A 5 -18.62 47.91 25.75
CA THR A 5 -17.62 46.95 26.23
C THR A 5 -18.15 45.51 26.17
N PHE A 6 -19.45 45.30 26.42
CA PHE A 6 -20.08 43.97 26.41
C PHE A 6 -20.24 43.38 24.99
N ILE A 7 -20.54 44.24 24.01
CA ILE A 7 -20.64 43.85 22.59
C ILE A 7 -19.25 43.49 22.03
N SER A 8 -18.19 44.17 22.49
CA SER A 8 -16.81 43.92 22.06
C SER A 8 -16.25 42.58 22.56
N THR A 9 -16.62 42.13 23.76
CA THR A 9 -16.10 40.86 24.31
C THR A 9 -16.78 39.64 23.68
N THR A 10 -18.05 39.78 23.30
CA THR A 10 -18.86 38.68 22.72
C THR A 10 -18.47 38.39 21.27
N LEU A 11 -18.07 39.41 20.50
CA LEU A 11 -17.57 39.26 19.13
C LEU A 11 -16.21 38.55 19.07
N PHE A 12 -15.37 38.75 20.11
CA PHE A 12 -14.03 38.15 20.18
C PHE A 12 -14.09 36.64 20.46
N PHE A 13 -15.01 36.22 21.33
CA PHE A 13 -15.21 34.80 21.66
C PHE A 13 -15.86 33.99 20.52
N THR A 14 -16.77 34.59 19.74
CA THR A 14 -17.40 33.90 18.59
C THR A 14 -16.43 33.69 17.43
N THR A 15 -15.42 34.54 17.27
CA THR A 15 -14.42 34.42 16.20
C THR A 15 -13.41 33.29 16.49
N ILE A 16 -13.05 33.08 17.77
CA ILE A 16 -12.10 32.01 18.16
C ILE A 16 -12.73 30.62 18.01
N MET A 17 -14.03 30.47 18.26
CA MET A 17 -14.72 29.16 18.16
C MET A 17 -14.84 28.63 16.72
N PHE A 18 -14.81 29.52 15.72
CA PHE A 18 -14.89 29.14 14.30
C PHE A 18 -13.56 28.65 13.70
N ILE A 19 -12.42 28.99 14.30
CA ILE A 19 -11.09 28.58 13.81
C ILE A 19 -10.80 27.10 14.19
N SER A 20 -11.38 26.60 15.27
CA SER A 20 -11.20 25.22 15.75
C SER A 20 -11.84 24.12 14.88
N ILE A 21 -12.65 24.47 13.88
CA ILE A 21 -13.42 23.50 13.06
C ILE A 21 -12.63 23.02 11.82
N PHE A 22 -11.44 23.57 11.56
CA PHE A 22 -10.64 23.22 10.37
C PHE A 22 -9.40 22.35 10.65
N ASN A 23 -9.37 21.62 11.78
CA ASN A 23 -8.45 20.49 11.91
C ASN A 23 -8.97 19.33 11.05
N VAL A 24 -8.90 19.47 9.73
CA VAL A 24 -9.05 18.36 8.80
C VAL A 24 -7.82 17.49 9.05
N ALA A 25 -8.03 16.29 9.60
CA ALA A 25 -6.96 15.30 9.73
C ALA A 25 -6.30 15.12 8.36
N HIS A 26 -5.03 15.51 8.26
CA HIS A 26 -4.28 15.40 7.02
C HIS A 26 -3.81 13.97 6.88
N SER A 27 -4.46 13.19 6.03
CA SER A 27 -3.95 11.86 5.71
C SER A 27 -2.68 12.00 4.87
N SER A 28 -1.59 11.38 5.33
CA SER A 28 -0.30 11.40 4.63
C SER A 28 -0.16 10.12 3.80
N GLU A 29 0.04 10.25 2.48
CA GLU A 29 0.29 9.12 1.60
C GLU A 29 1.79 8.83 1.50
N LYS A 30 2.20 7.60 1.83
CA LYS A 30 3.57 7.11 1.74
C LYS A 30 3.68 5.95 0.77
N VAL A 31 4.60 6.05 -0.19
CA VAL A 31 4.99 4.90 -1.03
C VAL A 31 5.84 3.95 -0.19
N ILE A 32 5.35 2.73 0.03
CA ILE A 32 6.04 1.69 0.81
C ILE A 32 6.89 0.77 -0.06
N ALA A 33 6.51 0.56 -1.33
CA ALA A 33 7.34 -0.12 -2.31
C ALA A 33 6.92 0.21 -3.75
N THR A 34 7.88 0.13 -4.66
CA THR A 34 7.64 0.13 -6.11
C THR A 34 7.89 -1.27 -6.65
N VAL A 35 6.92 -1.81 -7.39
CA VAL A 35 7.01 -3.13 -8.00
C VAL A 35 7.22 -2.99 -9.50
N PHE A 36 8.27 -3.63 -10.01
CA PHE A 36 8.64 -3.65 -11.42
C PHE A 36 8.44 -5.05 -12.00
N ASN A 37 8.14 -5.13 -13.29
CA ASN A 37 8.05 -6.39 -14.01
C ASN A 37 9.12 -6.44 -15.10
N ASP A 38 10.02 -7.42 -15.05
CA ASP A 38 11.13 -7.55 -16.00
C ASP A 38 10.67 -7.79 -17.46
N GLY A 39 9.42 -8.20 -17.64
CA GLY A 39 8.83 -8.51 -18.93
C GLY A 39 7.82 -7.49 -19.44
N SER A 40 7.57 -6.38 -18.74
CA SER A 40 6.63 -5.35 -19.20
C SER A 40 7.03 -3.93 -18.79
N ASN A 41 6.51 -2.94 -19.51
CA ASN A 41 6.65 -1.52 -19.15
C ASN A 41 5.64 -1.10 -18.06
N THR A 42 5.05 -2.06 -17.36
CA THR A 42 4.10 -1.84 -16.30
C THR A 42 4.82 -1.92 -14.97
N SER A 43 4.64 -0.91 -14.13
CA SER A 43 5.07 -0.92 -12.74
C SER A 43 3.92 -0.48 -11.86
N TYR A 44 4.01 -0.69 -10.56
CA TYR A 44 3.06 -0.09 -9.64
C TYR A 44 3.69 0.28 -8.33
N LYS A 45 3.10 1.27 -7.67
CA LYS A 45 3.48 1.69 -6.32
C LYS A 45 2.44 1.19 -5.33
N LEU A 46 2.92 0.56 -4.28
CA LEU A 46 2.13 0.27 -3.09
C LEU A 46 2.23 1.47 -2.15
N ILE A 47 1.08 2.00 -1.76
CA ILE A 47 0.95 3.23 -0.99
C ILE A 47 0.12 2.94 0.25
N ILE A 48 0.55 3.50 1.37
CA ILE A 48 -0.20 3.53 2.62
C ILE A 48 -0.59 4.97 2.89
N ALA A 49 -1.86 5.18 3.22
CA ALA A 49 -2.36 6.43 3.78
C ALA A 49 -2.56 6.23 5.28
N ASP A 50 -1.93 7.07 6.07
CA ASP A 50 -2.05 7.07 7.53
C ASP A 50 -2.66 8.35 8.08
N GLU A 51 -3.00 8.35 9.37
CA GLU A 51 -3.41 9.53 10.12
C GLU A 51 -2.25 10.05 10.99
N ASP A 52 -1.27 10.73 10.38
CA ASP A 52 -0.10 11.27 11.08
C ASP A 52 0.65 10.19 11.91
N GLY A 53 0.82 8.99 11.34
CA GLY A 53 1.47 7.87 12.01
C GLY A 53 0.62 7.15 13.07
N ARG A 54 -0.65 7.49 13.25
CA ARG A 54 -1.54 6.83 14.24
C ARG A 54 -2.19 5.54 13.77
N GLY A 55 -1.97 5.15 12.52
CA GLY A 55 -2.51 3.92 11.94
C GLY A 55 -2.80 4.06 10.45
N ILE A 56 -2.94 2.93 9.78
CA ILE A 56 -3.25 2.85 8.35
C ILE A 56 -4.75 3.06 8.17
N ILE A 57 -5.14 4.11 7.44
CA ILE A 57 -6.54 4.36 7.08
C ILE A 57 -6.87 3.66 5.77
N ASN A 58 -5.99 3.77 4.78
CA ASN A 58 -6.17 3.18 3.46
C ASN A 58 -4.86 2.65 2.92
N ALA A 59 -4.96 1.70 2.00
CA ALA A 59 -3.86 1.30 1.15
C ALA A 59 -4.26 1.51 -0.32
N TYR A 60 -3.29 1.76 -1.19
CA TYR A 60 -3.53 1.93 -2.62
C TYR A 60 -2.48 1.20 -3.46
N LYS A 61 -2.89 0.78 -4.66
CA LYS A 61 -2.01 0.35 -5.73
C LYS A 61 -2.14 1.33 -6.89
N ASP A 62 -1.10 2.11 -7.11
CA ASP A 62 -1.01 2.99 -8.28
C ASP A 62 -0.31 2.27 -9.42
N VAL A 63 -1.01 2.02 -10.53
CA VAL A 63 -0.48 1.36 -11.72
C VAL A 63 0.05 2.39 -12.70
N TYR A 64 1.25 2.12 -13.21
CA TYR A 64 1.95 2.93 -14.18
C TYR A 64 2.25 2.15 -15.45
N GLU A 65 1.99 2.74 -16.60
CA GLU A 65 2.38 2.21 -17.90
C GLU A 65 3.30 3.20 -18.59
N SER A 66 4.50 2.74 -18.97
CA SER A 66 5.53 3.59 -19.58
C SER A 66 5.81 4.86 -18.76
N GLY A 67 5.82 4.72 -17.43
CA GLY A 67 6.09 5.80 -16.47
C GLY A 67 4.90 6.72 -16.15
N LYS A 68 3.76 6.58 -16.84
CA LYS A 68 2.55 7.39 -16.59
C LYS A 68 1.58 6.63 -15.70
N LYS A 69 1.06 7.27 -14.64
CA LYS A 69 0.00 6.69 -13.81
C LYS A 69 -1.27 6.55 -14.64
N VAL A 70 -1.78 5.32 -14.76
CA VAL A 70 -2.99 5.01 -15.54
C VAL A 70 -4.16 4.55 -14.67
N ARG A 71 -3.88 4.06 -13.46
CA ARG A 71 -4.91 3.53 -12.56
C ARG A 71 -4.51 3.67 -11.09
N ARG A 72 -5.50 3.82 -10.20
CA ARG A 72 -5.37 3.68 -8.75
C ARG A 72 -6.42 2.69 -8.28
N ASP A 73 -5.97 1.63 -7.62
CA ASP A 73 -6.84 0.62 -7.02
C ASP A 73 -6.84 0.85 -5.49
N LEU A 74 -8.02 1.02 -4.87
CA LEU A 74 -8.15 1.04 -3.42
C LEU A 74 -7.95 -0.38 -2.87
N LEU A 75 -7.03 -0.51 -1.95
CA LEU A 75 -6.66 -1.76 -1.32
C LEU A 75 -7.39 -1.83 0.02
N ASN A 76 -8.56 -2.46 0.06
CA ASN A 76 -9.29 -2.65 1.31
C ASN A 76 -8.44 -3.54 2.26
N PRO A 77 -8.05 -3.03 3.43
CA PRO A 77 -7.24 -3.80 4.38
C PRO A 77 -7.92 -5.07 4.90
N ASP A 78 -9.24 -5.09 5.00
CA ASP A 78 -10.01 -6.29 5.40
C ASP A 78 -9.83 -7.43 4.38
N VAL A 79 -9.63 -7.08 3.10
CA VAL A 79 -9.37 -8.07 2.05
C VAL A 79 -7.98 -8.67 2.23
N ILE A 80 -6.99 -7.90 2.72
CA ILE A 80 -5.63 -8.40 2.98
C ILE A 80 -5.67 -9.47 4.07
N THR A 81 -6.41 -9.24 5.15
CA THR A 81 -6.46 -10.15 6.32
C THR A 81 -7.30 -11.39 6.08
N GLN A 82 -8.39 -11.30 5.31
CA GLN A 82 -9.32 -12.42 5.12
C GLN A 82 -8.93 -13.33 3.97
N SER A 83 -8.97 -12.80 2.75
CA SER A 83 -8.80 -13.60 1.54
C SER A 83 -7.44 -13.39 0.91
N GLY A 84 -6.75 -12.30 1.23
CA GLY A 84 -5.60 -11.78 0.54
C GLY A 84 -5.98 -10.94 -0.68
N MET A 85 -5.10 -10.03 -1.04
CA MET A 85 -5.28 -9.02 -2.05
C MET A 85 -4.57 -9.37 -3.34
N VAL A 86 -5.30 -9.38 -4.46
CA VAL A 86 -4.70 -9.64 -5.77
C VAL A 86 -3.84 -8.46 -6.19
N LEU A 87 -2.52 -8.67 -6.24
CA LEU A 87 -1.57 -7.69 -6.73
C LEU A 87 -1.35 -7.80 -8.23
N GLU A 88 -1.47 -8.98 -8.81
CA GLU A 88 -1.30 -9.18 -10.25
C GLU A 88 -2.17 -10.36 -10.72
N GLN A 89 -2.91 -10.14 -11.80
CA GLN A 89 -3.74 -11.15 -12.46
C GLN A 89 -3.51 -11.09 -13.97
N ARG A 90 -3.44 -12.25 -14.63
CA ARG A 90 -3.40 -12.34 -16.09
C ARG A 90 -4.43 -13.36 -16.57
N GLY A 91 -5.37 -12.89 -17.39
CA GLY A 91 -6.55 -13.67 -17.74
C GLY A 91 -7.29 -14.14 -16.48
N THR A 92 -7.46 -15.45 -16.34
CA THR A 92 -8.12 -16.09 -15.19
C THR A 92 -7.18 -16.43 -14.03
N HIS A 93 -5.87 -16.22 -14.18
CA HIS A 93 -4.89 -16.67 -13.18
C HIS A 93 -4.43 -15.51 -12.28
N ILE A 94 -4.60 -15.69 -10.96
CA ILE A 94 -4.01 -14.81 -9.94
C ILE A 94 -2.52 -15.16 -9.82
N ILE A 95 -1.70 -14.28 -10.38
CA ILE A 95 -0.24 -14.48 -10.45
C ILE A 95 0.43 -14.03 -9.16
N MET A 96 -0.07 -12.97 -8.52
CA MET A 96 0.47 -12.51 -7.25
C MET A 96 -0.63 -12.01 -6.33
N LYS A 97 -0.53 -12.40 -5.06
CA LYS A 97 -1.46 -12.04 -3.99
C LYS A 97 -0.69 -11.64 -2.74
N LEU A 98 -1.14 -10.63 -2.03
CA LEU A 98 -0.64 -10.25 -0.70
C LEU A 98 -1.62 -10.74 0.36
N VAL A 99 -1.16 -11.58 1.27
CA VAL A 99 -1.99 -12.17 2.32
C VAL A 99 -1.48 -11.69 3.66
N GLY A 100 -2.35 -11.16 4.50
CA GLY A 100 -2.01 -10.80 5.88
C GLY A 100 -1.78 -12.06 6.72
N ASN A 101 -0.75 -12.04 7.57
CA ASN A 101 -0.53 -13.05 8.59
C ASN A 101 -0.21 -12.35 9.91
N ASN A 102 -1.17 -12.26 10.83
CA ASN A 102 -1.06 -11.39 12.01
C ASN A 102 -0.80 -9.93 11.62
N PHE A 103 -1.59 -9.44 10.65
CA PHE A 103 -1.56 -8.06 10.19
C PHE A 103 -2.65 -7.26 10.91
N ASP A 104 -2.25 -6.12 11.44
CA ASP A 104 -3.09 -5.14 12.12
C ASP A 104 -2.91 -3.76 11.45
N LEU A 105 -3.98 -2.98 11.40
CA LEU A 105 -3.99 -1.68 10.74
C LEU A 105 -3.21 -0.60 11.51
N GLU A 106 -3.15 -0.71 12.83
CA GLU A 106 -2.49 0.25 13.70
C GLU A 106 -1.00 -0.10 13.85
N LEU A 107 -0.69 -1.40 13.94
CA LEU A 107 0.65 -1.90 14.26
C LEU A 107 1.41 -2.47 13.05
N GLY A 108 0.73 -2.69 11.92
CA GLY A 108 1.27 -3.43 10.78
C GLY A 108 1.34 -4.91 11.09
N GLY A 109 2.37 -5.59 10.60
CA GLY A 109 2.56 -7.01 10.89
C GLY A 109 3.20 -7.79 9.75
N MET A 110 3.14 -9.11 9.88
CA MET A 110 3.67 -10.01 8.85
C MET A 110 2.67 -10.15 7.70
N MET A 111 3.20 -10.22 6.49
CA MET A 111 2.44 -10.46 5.27
C MET A 111 3.18 -11.46 4.42
N VAL A 112 2.43 -12.18 3.60
CA VAL A 112 2.94 -13.18 2.68
C VAL A 112 2.58 -12.76 1.26
N ILE A 113 3.61 -12.55 0.44
CA ILE A 113 3.44 -12.42 -1.01
C ILE A 113 3.39 -13.82 -1.59
N ASP A 114 2.22 -14.25 -2.02
CA ASP A 114 1.98 -15.53 -2.66
C ASP A 114 2.00 -15.36 -4.20
N THR A 115 2.91 -16.04 -4.86
CA THR A 115 3.14 -15.97 -6.31
C THR A 115 2.89 -17.30 -7.00
N LEU A 116 2.29 -17.26 -8.18
CA LEU A 116 2.18 -18.41 -9.07
C LEU A 116 3.51 -18.60 -9.82
N TYR A 117 4.28 -19.63 -9.47
CA TYR A 117 5.58 -19.92 -10.09
C TYR A 117 5.42 -20.55 -11.48
N ASN A 118 4.45 -21.47 -11.60
CA ASN A 118 4.17 -22.18 -12.82
C ASN A 118 2.66 -22.42 -12.96
N GLY A 119 2.01 -21.70 -13.87
CA GLY A 119 0.58 -21.78 -14.13
C GLY A 119 0.11 -23.08 -14.76
N VAL A 120 1.00 -23.92 -15.29
CA VAL A 120 0.63 -25.26 -15.80
C VAL A 120 0.50 -26.24 -14.64
N SER A 121 1.47 -26.27 -13.73
CA SER A 121 1.45 -27.16 -12.57
C SER A 121 0.65 -26.62 -11.37
N GLY A 122 0.35 -25.31 -11.36
CA GLY A 122 -0.20 -24.63 -10.20
C GLY A 122 0.80 -24.36 -9.06
N GLU A 123 2.10 -24.67 -9.23
CA GLU A 123 3.12 -24.44 -8.20
C GLU A 123 3.15 -22.97 -7.76
N ARG A 124 3.16 -22.74 -6.43
CA ARG A 124 3.18 -21.41 -5.82
C ARG A 124 4.38 -21.23 -4.89
N ARG A 125 4.87 -19.99 -4.80
CA ARG A 125 5.96 -19.57 -3.89
C ARG A 125 5.49 -18.45 -2.99
N LYS A 126 5.89 -18.52 -1.72
CA LYS A 126 5.52 -17.56 -0.68
C LYS A 126 6.75 -16.79 -0.21
N TYR A 127 6.61 -15.48 -0.09
CA TYR A 127 7.66 -14.60 0.41
C TYR A 127 7.12 -13.79 1.58
N GLU A 128 7.69 -14.00 2.75
CA GLU A 128 7.32 -13.23 3.94
C GLU A 128 7.93 -11.84 3.89
N VAL A 129 7.13 -10.82 4.18
CA VAL A 129 7.55 -9.43 4.36
C VAL A 129 6.85 -8.89 5.62
N GLN A 130 7.42 -7.87 6.24
CA GLN A 130 6.84 -7.20 7.38
C GLN A 130 6.48 -5.78 7.00
N LEU A 131 5.28 -5.32 7.31
CA LEU A 131 4.95 -3.90 7.31
C LEU A 131 5.11 -3.38 8.74
N ALA A 132 5.92 -2.35 8.93
CA ALA A 132 6.12 -1.74 10.24
C ALA A 132 6.42 -0.24 10.08
N GLN A 133 6.16 0.54 11.14
CA GLN A 133 6.61 1.92 11.20
C GLN A 133 8.07 1.99 11.64
N ASP A 134 8.80 2.94 11.07
CA ASP A 134 10.02 3.47 11.66
C ASP A 134 9.96 5.00 11.76
N LYS A 135 11.08 5.64 12.10
CA LYS A 135 11.17 7.09 12.26
C LYS A 135 10.75 7.91 11.03
N ASP A 136 10.73 7.31 9.82
CA ASP A 136 10.36 7.99 8.57
C ASP A 136 8.96 7.55 8.06
N GLY A 137 8.23 6.78 8.86
CA GLY A 137 6.87 6.28 8.60
C GLY A 137 6.82 4.79 8.25
N TRP A 138 5.71 4.36 7.65
CA TRP A 138 5.49 2.98 7.24
C TRP A 138 6.48 2.52 6.17
N LYS A 139 7.05 1.32 6.37
CA LYS A 139 7.98 0.67 5.43
C LYS A 139 7.75 -0.83 5.39
N LEU A 140 8.10 -1.43 4.26
CA LEU A 140 8.20 -2.87 4.12
C LEU A 140 9.60 -3.34 4.51
N PHE A 141 9.69 -4.49 5.16
CA PHE A 141 10.93 -5.11 5.57
C PHE A 141 10.99 -6.57 5.12
N LYS A 142 12.19 -7.02 4.75
CA LYS A 142 12.52 -8.43 4.53
C LYS A 142 13.70 -8.79 5.41
N ASN A 143 13.49 -9.73 6.32
CA ASN A 143 14.52 -10.22 7.25
C ASN A 143 15.21 -9.04 7.99
N GLY A 144 14.42 -8.08 8.47
CA GLY A 144 14.90 -6.89 9.18
C GLY A 144 15.42 -5.75 8.30
N ASN A 145 15.57 -5.93 6.98
CA ASN A 145 16.04 -4.89 6.08
C ASN A 145 14.88 -4.20 5.38
N ALA A 146 14.84 -2.87 5.39
CA ALA A 146 13.83 -2.11 4.67
C ALA A 146 13.95 -2.34 3.17
N ILE A 147 12.83 -2.63 2.50
CA ILE A 147 12.73 -2.82 1.06
C ILE A 147 11.88 -1.69 0.47
N LYS A 148 12.32 -1.13 -0.65
CA LYS A 148 11.64 -0.08 -1.41
C LYS A 148 11.27 -0.55 -2.81
N GLU A 149 11.91 -1.60 -3.30
CA GLU A 149 11.71 -2.12 -4.65
C GLU A 149 11.47 -3.63 -4.62
N ILE A 150 10.52 -4.08 -5.44
CA ILE A 150 10.26 -5.49 -5.70
C ILE A 150 10.32 -5.70 -7.21
N VAL A 151 11.29 -6.46 -7.69
CA VAL A 151 11.42 -6.79 -9.12
C VAL A 151 10.88 -8.19 -9.35
N ILE A 152 9.79 -8.27 -10.09
CA ILE A 152 9.17 -9.51 -10.55
C ILE A 152 10.01 -10.05 -11.70
N GLN A 153 10.59 -11.24 -11.50
CA GLN A 153 11.23 -12.00 -12.56
C GLN A 153 10.26 -13.01 -13.14
N THR A 154 9.90 -12.86 -14.41
CA THR A 154 8.90 -13.72 -15.04
C THR A 154 9.48 -15.08 -15.45
N ASN A 155 8.71 -16.15 -15.22
CA ASN A 155 9.00 -17.48 -15.73
C ASN A 155 8.37 -17.61 -17.13
N LYS A 156 9.17 -17.90 -18.16
CA LYS A 156 8.71 -17.99 -19.56
C LYS A 156 9.02 -19.37 -20.14
N ILE A 157 8.06 -19.98 -20.82
CA ILE A 157 8.25 -21.19 -21.63
C ILE A 157 8.25 -20.79 -23.11
N ARG A 158 9.23 -21.30 -23.87
CA ARG A 158 9.58 -20.88 -25.25
C ARG A 158 8.42 -20.86 -26.26
N PHE A 159 7.30 -21.54 -26.00
CA PHE A 159 6.14 -21.62 -26.90
C PHE A 159 4.81 -21.15 -26.28
N ILE A 160 4.73 -21.01 -24.95
CA ILE A 160 3.50 -20.66 -24.22
C ILE A 160 3.56 -19.22 -23.69
N GLY A 161 4.75 -18.62 -23.65
CA GLY A 161 4.96 -17.28 -23.11
C GLY A 161 5.17 -17.30 -21.59
N ALA A 162 4.81 -16.21 -20.91
CA ALA A 162 4.98 -16.11 -19.46
C ALA A 162 3.98 -17.00 -18.71
N VAL A 163 4.48 -17.98 -17.97
CA VAL A 163 3.69 -18.96 -17.22
C VAL A 163 3.61 -18.68 -15.73
N GLY A 164 4.39 -17.72 -15.21
CA GLY A 164 4.37 -17.38 -13.79
C GLY A 164 5.49 -16.41 -13.39
N ILE A 165 5.75 -16.34 -12.09
CA ILE A 165 6.83 -15.57 -11.46
C ILE A 165 7.93 -16.54 -11.03
N LYS A 166 9.08 -16.45 -11.69
CA LYS A 166 10.26 -17.24 -11.34
C LYS A 166 10.79 -16.85 -9.96
N ASN A 167 10.90 -15.56 -9.69
CA ASN A 167 11.43 -15.04 -8.44
C ASN A 167 10.96 -13.60 -8.16
N LEU A 168 11.02 -13.19 -6.89
CA LEU A 168 10.92 -11.79 -6.48
C LEU A 168 12.25 -11.32 -5.91
N VAL A 169 12.84 -10.30 -6.52
CA VAL A 169 14.06 -9.66 -6.00
C VAL A 169 13.65 -8.42 -5.23
N MET A 170 13.87 -8.41 -3.92
CA MET A 170 13.48 -7.32 -3.03
C MET A 170 14.73 -6.52 -2.62
N ARG A 171 14.67 -5.19 -2.70
CA ARG A 171 15.79 -4.28 -2.44
C ARG A 171 15.34 -3.06 -1.67
#